data_AF-A0A930RVY6-F1
#
_entry.id   AF-A0A930RVY6-F1
#
_cell.length_a   1.000
_cell.length_b   1.000
_cell.length_c   1.000
_cell.angle_alpha   90.00
_cell.angle_beta   90.00
_cell.angle_gamma   90.00
#
_symmetry.space_group_name_H-M   'P 1'
#
loop_
_entity.id
_entity.type
_entity.pdbx_description
1 polymer ?
#
loop_
_entity_poly.entity_id
_entity_poly.type
_entity_poly.pdbx_seq_one_letter_code
_entity_poly.pdbx_strand_id
1 'polypeptide(L)' 'AEISLNDQPFVKDPDQTVSKFVASKGGKVKLFHRYEVGEGLEKRVDNFVEEVMGQVKK' A
#
# COMPACT_ATOMS: atom_id res chain seq x y z
N ALA A 1 3.61 0.56 18.26
CA ALA A 1 2.26 0.76 17.71
C ALA A 1 2.35 1.51 16.37
N GLU A 2 3.07 0.97 15.38
CA GLU A 2 3.27 1.62 14.06
C GLU A 2 2.22 1.24 13.01
N ILE A 3 1.28 0.35 13.33
CA ILE A 3 0.31 -0.23 12.38
C ILE A 3 -1.08 0.45 12.47
N SER A 4 -1.25 1.41 13.39
CA SER A 4 -2.52 2.11 13.60
C SER A 4 -2.60 3.37 12.73
N LEU A 5 -3.61 3.46 11.85
CA LEU A 5 -3.88 4.63 11.02
C LEU A 5 -3.91 5.94 11.84
N ASN A 6 -4.39 5.89 13.08
CA ASN A 6 -4.54 7.07 13.93
C ASN A 6 -3.19 7.66 14.37
N ASP A 7 -2.16 6.84 14.46
CA ASP A 7 -0.84 7.21 14.99
C ASP A 7 0.16 7.55 13.88
N GLN A 8 -0.22 7.29 12.62
CA GLN A 8 0.60 7.60 11.46
C GLN A 8 0.71 9.11 11.22
N PRO A 9 1.88 9.61 10.78
CA PRO A 9 2.03 10.95 10.24
C PRO A 9 1.05 11.19 9.08
N PHE A 10 0.47 12.38 9.01
CA PHE A 10 -0.44 12.72 7.93
C PHE A 10 0.35 13.04 6.65
N VAL A 11 0.01 12.37 5.54
CA VAL A 11 0.78 12.47 4.27
C VAL A 11 0.91 13.90 3.74
N LYS A 12 -0.07 14.77 3.99
CA LYS A 12 -0.03 16.18 3.55
C LYS A 12 0.67 17.12 4.53
N ASP A 13 0.81 16.68 5.78
CA ASP A 13 1.42 17.45 6.86
C ASP A 13 2.01 16.47 7.89
N PRO A 14 3.27 16.04 7.70
CA PRO A 14 3.90 15.02 8.53
C PRO A 14 4.10 15.42 9.99
N ASP A 15 3.96 16.71 10.33
CA ASP A 15 4.14 17.23 11.69
C ASP A 15 2.98 16.85 12.62
N GLN A 16 1.86 16.39 12.07
CA GLN A 16 0.71 15.91 12.82
C GLN A 16 0.30 14.48 12.43
N THR A 17 -0.32 13.78 13.38
CA THR A 17 -0.89 12.45 13.12
C THR A 17 -2.25 12.58 12.42
N VAL A 18 -2.68 11.52 11.74
CA VAL A 18 -4.01 11.46 11.09
C VAL A 18 -5.13 11.74 12.10
N SER A 19 -5.03 11.22 13.33
CA SER A 19 -6.03 11.46 14.38
C SER A 19 -6.13 12.93 14.79
N LYS A 20 -4.99 13.62 14.94
CA LYS A 20 -4.94 15.06 15.25
C LYS A 20 -5.58 15.89 14.14
N PHE A 21 -5.25 15.57 12.89
CA PHE A 21 -5.83 16.26 11.73
C PHE A 21 -7.36 16.11 11.70
N VAL A 22 -7.86 14.88 11.81
CA VAL A 22 -9.31 14.60 11.74
C VAL A 22 -10.06 15.26 12.91
N ALA A 23 -9.49 15.24 14.12
CA ALA A 23 -10.06 15.91 15.29
C ALA A 23 -10.08 17.45 15.12
N SER A 24 -9.05 18.05 14.51
CA SER A 24 -9.02 19.50 14.22
C SER A 24 -10.15 19.97 13.30
N LYS A 25 -10.78 19.05 12.56
CA LYS A 25 -11.93 19.29 11.69
C LYS A 25 -13.26 18.86 12.30
N GLY A 26 -13.29 18.50 13.59
CA GLY A 26 -14.49 18.02 14.29
C GLY A 26 -14.90 16.60 13.93
N GLY A 27 -14.01 15.82 13.30
CA GLY A 27 -14.29 14.46 12.85
C GLY A 27 -13.69 13.38 13.75
N LYS A 28 -14.02 12.11 13.44
CA LYS A 28 -13.36 10.92 14.02
C LYS A 28 -13.29 9.81 12.96
N VAL A 29 -12.14 9.14 12.88
CA VAL A 29 -11.97 7.94 12.05
C VAL A 29 -12.78 6.79 12.65
N LYS A 30 -13.69 6.20 11.85
CA LYS A 30 -14.53 5.06 12.28
C LYS A 30 -14.04 3.73 11.69
N LEU A 31 -13.82 3.68 10.38
CA LEU A 31 -13.42 2.50 9.62
C LEU A 31 -12.75 2.95 8.31
N PHE A 32 -11.82 2.14 7.80
CA PHE A 32 -11.29 2.29 6.44
C PHE A 32 -11.03 0.91 5.83
N HIS A 33 -11.07 0.84 4.50
CA HIS A 33 -10.65 -0.32 3.72
C HIS A 33 -9.62 0.16 2.69
N ARG A 34 -8.53 -0.59 2.55
CA ARG A 34 -7.50 -0.35 1.53
C ARG A 34 -7.45 -1.60 0.66
N TYR A 35 -7.73 -1.45 -0.63
CA TYR A 35 -7.57 -2.51 -1.62
C TYR A 35 -6.34 -2.20 -2.47
N GLU A 36 -5.56 -3.22 -2.79
CA GLU A 36 -4.42 -3.10 -3.68
C GLU A 36 -4.51 -4.16 -4.79
N VAL A 37 -4.19 -3.78 -6.02
CA VAL A 37 -4.19 -4.71 -7.15
C VAL A 37 -3.09 -5.75 -6.92
N GLY A 38 -3.48 -7.02 -6.89
CA GLY A 38 -2.55 -8.12 -6.61
C GLY A 38 -2.31 -8.41 -5.13
N GLU A 39 -3.09 -7.82 -4.23
CA GLU A 39 -3.08 -8.19 -2.81
C GLU A 39 -3.33 -9.70 -2.65
N GLY A 40 -2.36 -10.40 -2.06
CA GLY A 40 -2.40 -11.86 -1.87
C GLY A 40 -2.07 -12.69 -3.11
N LEU A 41 -1.74 -12.09 -4.25
CA LEU A 41 -1.24 -12.82 -5.42
C LEU A 41 0.28 -12.95 -5.35
N GLU A 42 0.80 -14.16 -5.55
CA GLU A 42 2.24 -14.36 -5.74
C GLU A 42 2.68 -13.66 -7.03
N LYS A 43 3.66 -12.76 -6.89
CA LYS A 43 4.20 -12.03 -8.04
C LYS A 43 4.88 -13.04 -8.97
N ARG A 44 4.32 -13.21 -10.17
CA ARG A 44 4.96 -14.02 -11.21
C ARG A 44 6.33 -13.43 -11.53
N VAL A 45 7.35 -14.27 -11.43
CA VAL A 45 8.71 -13.95 -11.88
C VAL A 45 8.90 -14.66 -13.21
N ASP A 46 8.52 -13.98 -14.29
CA ASP A 46 8.74 -14.52 -15.63
C ASP A 46 10.18 -14.21 -16.04
N ASN A 47 11.00 -15.25 -16.25
CA ASN A 47 12.36 -15.11 -16.71
C ASN A 47 12.37 -14.95 -18.24
N PHE A 48 12.35 -13.70 -18.69
CA PHE A 48 12.34 -13.33 -20.11
C PHE A 48 13.44 -14.03 -20.93
N VAL A 49 14.62 -14.27 -20.33
CA VAL A 49 15.74 -14.92 -21.02
C VAL A 49 15.44 -16.38 -21.33
N GLU A 50 14.79 -17.10 -20.41
CA GLU A 50 14.41 -18.50 -20.62
C GLU A 50 13.32 -18.64 -21.68
N GLU A 51 12.35 -17.72 -21.69
CA GLU A 51 11.29 -17.69 -22.70
C GLU A 51 11.87 -17.48 -24.11
N VAL A 52 12.78 -16.52 -24.27
CA VAL A 52 13.46 -16.24 -25.54
C VAL A 52 14.30 -17.42 -26.01
N MET A 53 15.09 -18.03 -25.10
CA MET A 53 15.91 -19.20 -25.44
C MET A 53 15.06 -20.43 -25.80
N GLY A 54 13.87 -20.56 -25.23
CA GLY A 54 12.90 -21.62 -25.56
C GLY A 54 12.30 -21.47 -26.95
N GLN A 55 12.11 -20.23 -27.44
CA GLN A 55 11.59 -19.97 -28.79
C GLN A 55 12.66 -20.16 -29.88
N VAL A 56 13.93 -19.85 -29.60
CA VAL A 56 15.03 -19.97 -30.58
C VAL A 56 15.46 -21.43 -30.81
N LYS A 57 15.24 -22.32 -29.84
CA LYS A 57 15.60 -23.76 -29.93
C LYS A 57 14.53 -24.64 -30.61
N LYS A 58 13.40 -24.06 -31.00
CA LYS A 58 12.30 -24.73 -31.68
C LYS A 58 12.38 -24.50 -33.18
#